data_AF-A0A2E3W680-F1
#
_entry.id   AF-A0A2E3W680-F1
#
_cell.length_a   1.000
_cell.length_b   1.000
_cell.length_c   1.000
_cell.angle_alpha   90.00
_cell.angle_beta   90.00
_cell.angle_gamma   90.00
#
_symmetry.space_group_name_H-M   'P 1'
#
loop_
_entity.id
_entity.type
_entity.pdbx_description
1 polymer ?
#
loop_
_entity_poly.entity_id
_entity_poly.type
_entity_poly.pdbx_seq_one_letter_code
_entity_poly.pdbx_strand_id
1 'polypeptide(L)'
;MFKNLKIFTAIALISAVGATGAIASSPTLTITQMCEVPICDVQETIEQMRTMNQNQRYNYANNLVNEHARTKDVATLQNLIEFGRKLQAVSLEMGDEDWVVREAATLANNAILNLAKYSSMNGKAIGELFMQLDSATKRYEVIQYWHEQVFAIEDVKVLEQIIAFGSMAKDYSAKVGDEPWIQRAAASMISDASVKLVALEPVHEGVYEVTMDIEGTRVLGFDKIVVLDSTSSKNLTVHFINSKINRTAFSFHHATILGNSISGASISSSGPSSSFSLSFDRATGAISGEVQTTRTESIRFSGERKFTVQDLLAGEAPRAISESDVIGTMKGTILGVEGELSIRKFSSSTYSASFVSSNGELVMDFQGKVFPKRGIISLTHNDRVKLVLAYRSATSGVIWKGASFSTLNGEVNPAYFQTLK
;
A
#
# COMPACT_ATOMS: atom_id res chain seq x y z
N MET A 1 48.56 -7.52 28.27
CA MET A 1 47.86 -8.62 28.94
C MET A 1 47.00 -9.30 27.88
N PHE A 2 47.26 -10.60 27.68
CA PHE A 2 46.74 -11.56 26.67
C PHE A 2 45.30 -11.34 26.17
N LYS A 3 44.88 -11.66 24.93
CA LYS A 3 45.50 -12.20 23.70
C LYS A 3 44.50 -11.98 22.54
N ASN A 4 45.04 -11.80 21.34
CA ASN A 4 44.34 -11.76 20.05
C ASN A 4 43.80 -13.12 19.59
N LEU A 5 42.92 -13.03 18.58
CA LEU A 5 43.00 -13.68 17.26
C LEU A 5 41.98 -14.80 16.94
N LYS A 6 41.18 -14.50 15.90
CA LYS A 6 40.44 -15.45 15.04
C LYS A 6 41.40 -16.43 14.36
N ILE A 7 40.95 -17.65 14.06
CA ILE A 7 41.26 -18.42 12.83
C ILE A 7 40.26 -19.59 12.69
N PHE A 8 39.78 -19.79 11.47
CA PHE A 8 39.04 -20.95 10.95
C PHE A 8 39.94 -22.18 10.81
N THR A 9 39.46 -23.40 11.12
CA THR A 9 39.60 -24.59 10.25
C THR A 9 38.82 -25.79 10.80
N ALA A 10 38.12 -26.49 9.91
CA ALA A 10 37.56 -27.81 10.12
C ALA A 10 38.66 -28.89 10.02
N ILE A 11 38.49 -30.02 10.71
CA ILE A 11 38.84 -31.39 10.29
C ILE A 11 38.20 -32.36 11.28
N ALA A 12 37.52 -33.36 10.74
CA ALA A 12 36.89 -34.47 11.43
C ALA A 12 37.93 -35.45 12.01
N LEU A 13 37.59 -36.13 13.11
CA LEU A 13 38.15 -37.45 13.40
C LEU A 13 37.09 -38.37 14.03
N ILE A 14 36.86 -39.46 13.31
CA ILE A 14 36.09 -40.64 13.69
C ILE A 14 36.88 -41.39 14.78
N SER A 15 36.20 -41.82 15.84
CA SER A 15 36.56 -43.06 16.52
C SER A 15 35.29 -43.74 17.05
N ALA A 16 35.11 -44.98 16.61
CA ALA A 16 34.03 -45.88 16.98
C ALA A 16 34.62 -47.05 17.77
N VAL A 17 34.10 -47.34 18.97
CA VAL A 17 33.97 -48.62 19.68
C VAL A 17 33.02 -48.31 20.85
N GLY A 18 31.89 -48.96 21.17
CA GLY A 18 31.32 -50.25 20.84
C GLY A 18 30.78 -50.83 22.15
N ALA A 19 29.45 -50.98 22.30
CA ALA A 19 28.81 -51.96 23.18
C ALA A 19 27.29 -51.99 22.97
N THR A 20 26.90 -53.05 22.28
CA THR A 20 25.60 -53.70 22.09
C THR A 20 24.57 -53.57 23.23
N GLY A 21 23.33 -53.24 22.85
CA GLY A 21 22.09 -53.57 23.56
C GLY A 21 20.94 -53.61 22.56
N ALA A 22 20.33 -54.78 22.39
CA ALA A 22 19.41 -55.10 21.29
C ALA A 22 18.11 -54.27 21.34
N ILE A 23 17.77 -53.63 20.23
CA ILE A 23 16.43 -53.11 19.95
C ILE A 23 15.99 -53.71 18.62
N ALA A 24 14.75 -54.19 18.60
CA ALA A 24 14.07 -54.78 17.46
C ALA A 24 14.30 -53.98 16.18
N SER A 25 14.69 -54.70 15.13
CA SER A 25 15.00 -54.20 13.79
C SER A 25 13.78 -53.57 13.12
N SER A 26 13.72 -52.23 13.09
CA SER A 26 13.16 -51.51 11.96
C SER A 26 14.18 -51.54 10.82
N PRO A 27 13.80 -51.73 9.55
CA PRO A 27 14.75 -51.65 8.46
C PRO A 27 15.13 -50.18 8.25
N THR A 28 16.27 -49.76 8.78
CA THR A 28 16.99 -48.58 8.31
C THR A 28 17.62 -48.91 6.96
N LEU A 29 17.08 -48.34 5.89
CA LEU A 29 17.73 -48.21 4.59
C LEU A 29 18.28 -46.79 4.45
N THR A 30 19.61 -46.71 4.50
CA THR A 30 20.51 -45.93 3.63
C THR A 30 20.02 -44.62 3.00
N ILE A 31 20.73 -43.53 3.35
CA ILE A 31 20.97 -42.27 2.61
C ILE A 31 20.14 -42.13 1.33
N THR A 32 18.94 -41.58 1.47
CA THR A 32 18.13 -41.04 0.38
C THR A 32 17.97 -39.53 0.60
N GLN A 33 18.09 -38.79 -0.50
CA GLN A 33 17.90 -37.34 -0.66
C GLN A 33 17.29 -36.62 0.56
N MET A 34 17.99 -35.58 1.04
CA MET A 34 17.39 -34.58 1.92
C MET A 34 16.13 -34.05 1.25
N CYS A 35 15.00 -34.59 1.68
CA CYS A 35 13.70 -34.16 1.24
C CYS A 35 13.36 -32.92 2.05
N GLU A 36 13.40 -31.76 1.40
CA GLU A 36 13.21 -30.46 2.04
C GLU A 36 11.72 -30.11 2.30
N VAL A 37 10.80 -31.03 2.05
CA VAL A 37 9.34 -30.85 2.24
C VAL A 37 8.73 -32.03 3.01
N PRO A 38 7.57 -31.87 3.67
CA PRO A 38 6.98 -32.95 4.48
C PRO A 38 6.60 -34.19 3.67
N ILE A 39 6.33 -34.04 2.38
CA ILE A 39 5.91 -35.12 1.48
C ILE A 39 6.80 -35.10 0.24
N CYS A 40 7.76 -36.02 0.21
CA CYS A 40 8.84 -36.06 -0.76
C CYS A 40 8.39 -36.38 -2.16
N ASP A 41 7.56 -37.41 -2.30
CA ASP A 41 6.88 -37.75 -3.53
C ASP A 41 5.36 -37.78 -3.25
N VAL A 42 4.70 -36.68 -3.63
CA VAL A 42 3.26 -36.52 -3.46
C VAL A 42 2.51 -37.61 -4.23
N GLN A 43 2.98 -38.00 -5.42
CA GLN A 43 2.27 -38.98 -6.23
C GLN A 43 2.41 -40.38 -5.64
N GLU A 44 3.62 -40.79 -5.27
CA GLU A 44 3.86 -42.08 -4.64
C GLU A 44 3.07 -42.21 -3.33
N THR A 45 3.09 -41.15 -2.50
CA THR A 45 2.35 -41.14 -1.24
C THR A 45 0.85 -41.28 -1.49
N ILE A 46 0.30 -40.62 -2.52
CA ILE A 46 -1.12 -40.75 -2.88
C ILE A 46 -1.47 -42.16 -3.34
N GLU A 47 -0.61 -42.83 -4.12
CA GLU A 47 -0.83 -44.24 -4.48
C GLU A 47 -0.83 -45.14 -3.24
N GLN A 48 0.04 -44.88 -2.26
CA GLN A 48 -0.01 -45.59 -0.98
C GLN A 48 -1.35 -45.35 -0.26
N MET A 49 -1.86 -44.11 -0.23
CA MET A 49 -3.14 -43.77 0.42
C MET A 49 -4.35 -44.49 -0.18
N ARG A 50 -4.31 -44.85 -1.47
CA ARG A 50 -5.38 -45.65 -2.13
C ARG A 50 -5.50 -47.07 -1.56
N THR A 51 -4.40 -47.62 -1.07
CA THR A 51 -4.35 -48.97 -0.48
C THR A 51 -4.73 -49.02 1.00
N MET A 52 -4.78 -47.86 1.66
CA MET A 52 -5.10 -47.74 3.07
C MET A 52 -6.61 -47.80 3.34
N ASN A 53 -7.02 -48.02 4.59
CA ASN A 53 -8.41 -47.85 5.00
C ASN A 53 -8.71 -46.39 5.40
N GLN A 54 -9.99 -46.07 5.57
CA GLN A 54 -10.45 -44.70 5.85
C GLN A 54 -9.85 -44.09 7.14
N ASN A 55 -9.68 -44.89 8.21
CA ASN A 55 -9.07 -44.43 9.46
C ASN A 55 -7.59 -44.06 9.29
N GLN A 56 -6.86 -44.84 8.49
CA GLN A 56 -5.44 -44.59 8.21
C GLN A 56 -5.27 -43.30 7.39
N ARG A 57 -6.10 -43.09 6.35
CA ARG A 57 -6.10 -41.84 5.58
C ARG A 57 -6.41 -40.62 6.45
N TYR A 58 -7.42 -40.72 7.31
CA TYR A 58 -7.75 -39.65 8.26
C TYR A 58 -6.59 -39.35 9.21
N ASN A 59 -6.02 -40.36 9.86
CA ASN A 59 -4.94 -40.16 10.82
C ASN A 59 -3.71 -39.52 10.16
N TYR A 60 -3.41 -39.88 8.90
CA TYR A 60 -2.34 -39.26 8.14
C TYR A 60 -2.60 -37.77 7.90
N ALA A 61 -3.79 -37.41 7.42
CA ALA A 61 -4.18 -36.01 7.23
C ALA A 61 -4.15 -35.22 8.54
N ASN A 62 -4.77 -35.76 9.60
CA ASN A 62 -4.85 -35.11 10.92
C ASN A 62 -3.46 -34.91 11.53
N ASN A 63 -2.53 -35.86 11.39
CA ASN A 63 -1.16 -35.69 11.85
C ASN A 63 -0.48 -34.51 11.16
N LEU A 64 -0.58 -34.42 9.83
CA LEU A 64 -0.03 -33.29 9.07
C LEU A 64 -0.69 -31.95 9.45
N VAL A 65 -2.00 -31.94 9.68
CA VAL A 65 -2.73 -30.75 10.17
C VAL A 65 -2.13 -30.27 11.49
N ASN A 66 -1.91 -31.19 12.44
CA ASN A 66 -1.42 -30.85 13.78
C ASN A 66 0.07 -30.46 13.77
N GLU A 67 0.91 -31.21 13.07
CA GLU A 67 2.35 -30.96 12.97
C GLU A 67 2.66 -29.63 12.27
N HIS A 68 1.89 -29.27 11.25
CA HIS A 68 2.13 -28.08 10.44
C HIS A 68 1.15 -26.93 10.69
N ALA A 69 0.33 -27.00 11.74
CA ALA A 69 -0.68 -25.98 12.06
C ALA A 69 -0.12 -24.54 12.10
N ARG A 70 1.15 -24.39 12.50
CA ARG A 70 1.83 -23.10 12.69
C ARG A 70 2.99 -22.86 11.72
N THR A 71 3.17 -23.71 10.72
CA THR A 71 4.28 -23.53 9.77
C THR A 71 4.11 -22.23 9.00
N LYS A 72 5.25 -21.59 8.72
CA LYS A 72 5.35 -20.39 7.87
C LYS A 72 6.18 -20.64 6.63
N ASP A 73 6.74 -21.83 6.49
CA ASP A 73 7.60 -22.17 5.37
C ASP A 73 6.78 -22.35 4.09
N VAL A 74 7.07 -21.53 3.08
CA VAL A 74 6.31 -21.48 1.83
C VAL A 74 6.39 -22.79 1.06
N ALA A 75 7.57 -23.42 1.01
CA ALA A 75 7.75 -24.68 0.30
C ALA A 75 6.93 -25.81 0.95
N THR A 76 7.00 -25.92 2.27
CA THR A 76 6.14 -26.80 3.07
C THR A 76 4.66 -26.55 2.81
N LEU A 77 4.21 -25.29 2.86
CA LEU A 77 2.80 -24.95 2.66
C LEU A 77 2.31 -25.33 1.26
N GLN A 78 3.09 -25.05 0.21
CA GLN A 78 2.75 -25.44 -1.16
C GLN A 78 2.64 -26.97 -1.32
N ASN A 79 3.60 -27.70 -0.73
CA ASN A 79 3.59 -29.16 -0.72
C ASN A 79 2.32 -29.73 -0.04
N LEU A 80 1.93 -29.18 1.11
CA LEU A 80 0.72 -29.59 1.84
C LEU A 80 -0.57 -29.27 1.10
N ILE A 81 -0.64 -28.15 0.35
CA ILE A 81 -1.80 -27.81 -0.50
C ILE A 81 -1.96 -28.84 -1.61
N GLU A 82 -0.87 -29.17 -2.32
CA GLU A 82 -0.90 -30.15 -3.40
C GLU A 82 -1.37 -31.51 -2.89
N PHE A 83 -0.75 -32.00 -1.82
CA PHE A 83 -1.10 -33.28 -1.25
C PHE A 83 -2.51 -33.31 -0.68
N GLY A 84 -2.92 -32.31 0.11
CA GLY A 84 -4.25 -32.27 0.73
C GLY A 84 -5.37 -32.33 -0.31
N ARG A 85 -5.22 -31.65 -1.45
CA ARG A 85 -6.18 -31.72 -2.57
C ARG A 85 -6.24 -33.10 -3.21
N LYS A 86 -5.10 -33.71 -3.49
CA LYS A 86 -5.04 -35.05 -4.08
C LYS A 86 -5.61 -36.09 -3.10
N LEU A 87 -5.33 -35.96 -1.81
CA LEU A 87 -5.87 -36.85 -0.77
C LEU A 87 -7.38 -36.69 -0.62
N GLN A 88 -7.91 -35.47 -0.69
CA GLN A 88 -9.34 -35.22 -0.69
C GLN A 88 -10.02 -35.90 -1.89
N ALA A 89 -9.44 -35.77 -3.09
CA ALA A 89 -9.94 -36.43 -4.29
C ALA A 89 -9.92 -37.96 -4.16
N VAL A 90 -8.85 -38.54 -3.62
CA VAL A 90 -8.77 -39.99 -3.33
C VAL A 90 -9.84 -40.42 -2.34
N SER A 91 -10.06 -39.66 -1.26
CA SER A 91 -11.06 -40.01 -0.25
C SER A 91 -12.48 -40.00 -0.84
N LEU A 92 -12.78 -39.06 -1.73
CA LEU A 92 -14.04 -39.03 -2.49
C LEU A 92 -14.17 -40.21 -3.45
N GLU A 93 -13.12 -40.55 -4.19
CA GLU A 93 -13.09 -41.67 -5.14
C GLU A 93 -13.32 -43.02 -4.44
N MET A 94 -12.74 -43.18 -3.25
CA MET A 94 -12.86 -44.41 -2.44
C MET A 94 -14.19 -44.52 -1.69
N GLY A 95 -15.04 -43.48 -1.72
CA GLY A 95 -16.32 -43.46 -1.02
C GLY A 95 -16.19 -43.37 0.51
N ASP A 96 -15.15 -42.69 1.00
CA ASP A 96 -14.94 -42.49 2.43
C ASP A 96 -16.04 -41.62 3.06
N GLU A 97 -16.24 -41.78 4.36
CA GLU A 97 -17.16 -40.94 5.13
C GLU A 97 -16.72 -39.46 5.15
N ASP A 98 -17.71 -38.56 5.27
CA ASP A 98 -17.53 -37.11 5.20
C ASP A 98 -16.45 -36.55 6.13
N TRP A 99 -16.25 -37.16 7.31
CA TRP A 99 -15.24 -36.71 8.27
C TRP A 99 -13.80 -36.95 7.79
N VAL A 100 -13.57 -37.96 6.96
CA VAL A 100 -12.26 -38.25 6.34
C VAL A 100 -11.99 -37.23 5.23
N VAL A 101 -12.96 -37.04 4.34
CA VAL A 101 -12.89 -36.07 3.24
C VAL A 101 -12.66 -34.67 3.78
N ARG A 102 -13.35 -34.30 4.87
CA ARG A 102 -13.21 -33.00 5.55
C ARG A 102 -11.83 -32.81 6.17
N GLU A 103 -11.20 -33.85 6.70
CA GLU A 103 -9.86 -33.72 7.29
C GLU A 103 -8.80 -33.43 6.20
N ALA A 104 -8.86 -34.13 5.07
CA ALA A 104 -8.01 -33.84 3.92
C ALA A 104 -8.22 -32.42 3.38
N ALA A 105 -9.47 -31.95 3.33
CA ALA A 105 -9.79 -30.57 2.99
C ALA A 105 -9.24 -29.57 4.02
N THR A 106 -9.29 -29.91 5.32
CA THR A 106 -8.78 -29.09 6.42
C THR A 106 -7.27 -28.87 6.28
N LEU A 107 -6.52 -29.91 5.91
CA LEU A 107 -5.09 -29.80 5.62
C LEU A 107 -4.80 -28.76 4.54
N ALA A 108 -5.45 -28.89 3.38
CA ALA A 108 -5.28 -27.95 2.27
C ALA A 108 -5.71 -26.52 2.67
N ASN A 109 -6.86 -26.36 3.34
CA ASN A 109 -7.38 -25.05 3.71
C ASN A 109 -6.54 -24.33 4.77
N ASN A 110 -5.95 -25.07 5.72
CA ASN A 110 -5.03 -24.47 6.70
C ASN A 110 -3.71 -24.06 6.03
N ALA A 111 -3.22 -24.86 5.09
CA ALA A 111 -2.03 -24.51 4.32
C ALA A 111 -2.28 -23.29 3.40
N ILE A 112 -3.44 -23.19 2.74
CA ILE A 112 -3.86 -22.01 1.96
C ILE A 112 -3.91 -20.76 2.84
N LEU A 113 -4.54 -20.84 4.02
CA LEU A 113 -4.63 -19.74 4.97
C LEU A 113 -3.23 -19.23 5.38
N ASN A 114 -2.34 -20.14 5.79
CA ASN A 114 -0.99 -19.78 6.20
C ASN A 114 -0.16 -19.26 5.01
N LEU A 115 -0.34 -19.81 3.81
CA LEU A 115 0.34 -19.33 2.61
C LEU A 115 -0.12 -17.91 2.25
N ALA A 116 -1.41 -17.60 2.37
CA ALA A 116 -1.96 -16.27 2.15
C ALA A 116 -1.46 -15.23 3.17
N LYS A 117 -1.12 -15.67 4.40
CA LYS A 117 -0.54 -14.81 5.46
C LYS A 117 0.97 -14.64 5.32
N TYR A 118 1.72 -15.72 5.12
CA TYR A 118 3.18 -15.70 5.29
C TYR A 118 4.00 -15.62 4.00
N SER A 119 3.36 -15.72 2.83
CA SER A 119 4.04 -15.44 1.55
C SER A 119 4.44 -13.98 1.43
N SER A 120 5.37 -13.70 0.52
CA SER A 120 5.63 -12.32 0.10
C SER A 120 4.35 -11.69 -0.47
N MET A 121 4.14 -10.40 -0.18
CA MET A 121 2.94 -9.69 -0.64
C MET A 121 2.94 -9.59 -2.16
N ASN A 122 2.01 -10.30 -2.78
CA ASN A 122 1.60 -10.18 -4.17
C ASN A 122 0.06 -10.19 -4.18
N GLY A 123 -0.54 -9.05 -4.48
CA GLY A 123 -1.97 -8.85 -4.26
C GLY A 123 -2.85 -9.78 -5.08
N LYS A 124 -2.39 -10.15 -6.29
CA LYS A 124 -3.08 -11.11 -7.15
C LYS A 124 -2.96 -12.53 -6.61
N ALA A 125 -1.76 -13.00 -6.31
CA ALA A 125 -1.53 -14.37 -5.84
C ALA A 125 -2.19 -14.63 -4.47
N ILE A 126 -2.09 -13.66 -3.54
CA ILE A 126 -2.77 -13.74 -2.24
C ILE A 126 -4.29 -13.68 -2.42
N GLY A 127 -4.79 -12.84 -3.34
CA GLY A 127 -6.19 -12.81 -3.71
C GLY A 127 -6.70 -14.15 -4.24
N GLU A 128 -5.94 -14.83 -5.10
CA GLU A 128 -6.26 -16.17 -5.59
C GLU A 128 -6.33 -17.19 -4.45
N LEU A 129 -5.40 -17.15 -3.49
CA LEU A 129 -5.44 -18.01 -2.30
C LEU A 129 -6.65 -17.69 -1.41
N PHE A 130 -6.96 -16.41 -1.21
CA PHE A 130 -8.10 -15.94 -0.44
C PHE A 130 -9.43 -16.47 -1.00
N MET A 131 -9.60 -16.48 -2.32
CA MET A 131 -10.79 -17.03 -2.98
C MET A 131 -10.93 -18.55 -2.85
N GLN A 132 -9.86 -19.27 -2.49
CA GLN A 132 -9.91 -20.72 -2.31
C GLN A 132 -10.31 -21.12 -0.89
N LEU A 133 -10.32 -20.18 0.07
CA LEU A 133 -10.73 -20.46 1.44
C LEU A 133 -12.22 -20.78 1.50
N ASP A 134 -12.57 -21.82 2.26
CA ASP A 134 -13.94 -22.31 2.43
C ASP A 134 -14.76 -21.50 3.45
N SER A 135 -14.10 -20.80 4.37
CA SER A 135 -14.73 -20.12 5.49
C SER A 135 -14.51 -18.61 5.48
N ALA A 136 -15.61 -17.90 5.76
CA ALA A 136 -15.64 -16.46 6.01
C ALA A 136 -14.67 -16.04 7.14
N THR A 137 -14.54 -16.88 8.18
CA THR A 137 -13.62 -16.60 9.30
C THR A 137 -12.16 -16.63 8.85
N LYS A 138 -11.77 -17.63 8.05
CA LYS A 138 -10.41 -17.73 7.51
C LYS A 138 -10.10 -16.58 6.56
N ARG A 139 -11.06 -16.19 5.71
CA ARG A 139 -10.93 -15.00 4.85
C ARG A 139 -10.67 -13.74 5.68
N TYR A 140 -11.44 -13.52 6.73
CA TYR A 140 -11.20 -12.40 7.63
C TYR A 140 -9.82 -12.42 8.27
N GLU A 141 -9.34 -13.59 8.71
CA GLU A 141 -8.00 -13.70 9.29
C GLU A 141 -6.87 -13.27 8.34
N VAL A 142 -7.00 -13.53 7.03
CA VAL A 142 -6.03 -13.06 6.03
C VAL A 142 -6.07 -11.53 5.94
N ILE A 143 -7.28 -10.94 5.92
CA ILE A 143 -7.44 -9.48 5.90
C ILE A 143 -6.82 -8.85 7.16
N GLN A 144 -7.13 -9.38 8.34
CA GLN A 144 -6.60 -8.85 9.60
C GLN A 144 -5.09 -8.94 9.66
N TYR A 145 -4.51 -10.08 9.26
CA TYR A 145 -3.06 -10.23 9.24
C TYR A 145 -2.39 -9.13 8.41
N TRP A 146 -2.85 -8.90 7.18
CA TRP A 146 -2.25 -7.87 6.32
C TRP A 146 -2.55 -6.45 6.80
N HIS A 147 -3.72 -6.22 7.40
CA HIS A 147 -4.08 -4.95 8.02
C HIS A 147 -3.11 -4.60 9.16
N GLU A 148 -2.79 -5.54 10.03
CA GLU A 148 -1.82 -5.36 11.12
C GLU A 148 -0.41 -5.00 10.62
N GLN A 149 -0.02 -5.45 9.42
CA GLN A 149 1.29 -5.14 8.84
C GLN A 149 1.37 -3.75 8.21
N VAL A 150 0.25 -3.12 7.85
CA VAL A 150 0.21 -1.88 7.05
C VAL A 150 1.16 -0.80 7.55
N PHE A 151 1.12 -0.49 8.85
CA PHE A 151 1.89 0.64 9.40
C PHE A 151 3.39 0.40 9.47
N ALA A 152 3.83 -0.87 9.46
CA ALA A 152 5.23 -1.27 9.46
C ALA A 152 5.85 -1.30 8.05
N ILE A 153 5.03 -1.32 7.00
CA ILE A 153 5.49 -1.40 5.62
C ILE A 153 5.99 -0.03 5.15
N GLU A 154 7.22 0.00 4.63
CA GLU A 154 7.87 1.20 4.09
C GLU A 154 8.05 1.15 2.57
N ASP A 155 7.76 0.00 1.94
CA ASP A 155 7.78 -0.15 0.49
C ASP A 155 6.42 0.22 -0.11
N VAL A 156 6.42 1.27 -0.92
CA VAL A 156 5.26 1.79 -1.66
C VAL A 156 4.61 0.70 -2.51
N LYS A 157 5.41 -0.13 -3.20
CA LYS A 157 4.88 -1.19 -4.06
C LYS A 157 4.15 -2.25 -3.27
N VAL A 158 4.64 -2.59 -2.08
CA VAL A 158 3.98 -3.55 -1.19
C VAL A 158 2.61 -3.00 -0.75
N LEU A 159 2.53 -1.71 -0.38
CA LEU A 159 1.25 -1.07 -0.01
C LEU A 159 0.24 -1.05 -1.17
N GLU A 160 0.70 -0.80 -2.40
CA GLU A 160 -0.15 -0.90 -3.60
C GLU A 160 -0.72 -2.32 -3.77
N GLN A 161 0.10 -3.35 -3.56
CA GLN A 161 -0.35 -4.74 -3.59
C GLN A 161 -1.36 -5.06 -2.48
N ILE A 162 -1.21 -4.48 -1.28
CA ILE A 162 -2.20 -4.60 -0.19
C ILE A 162 -3.55 -4.00 -0.61
N ILE A 163 -3.52 -2.83 -1.24
CA ILE A 163 -4.74 -2.14 -1.70
C ILE A 163 -5.43 -2.95 -2.81
N ALA A 164 -4.66 -3.49 -3.75
CA ALA A 164 -5.17 -4.36 -4.81
C ALA A 164 -5.80 -5.64 -4.22
N PHE A 165 -5.12 -6.30 -3.28
CA PHE A 165 -5.66 -7.44 -2.54
C PHE A 165 -6.94 -7.07 -1.80
N GLY A 166 -6.94 -5.99 -1.02
CA GLY A 166 -8.11 -5.56 -0.24
C GLY A 166 -9.32 -5.27 -1.11
N SER A 167 -9.11 -4.67 -2.29
CA SER A 167 -10.18 -4.40 -3.25
C SER A 167 -10.79 -5.70 -3.78
N MET A 168 -9.94 -6.65 -4.19
CA MET A 168 -10.38 -7.98 -4.61
C MET A 168 -11.10 -8.72 -3.47
N ALA A 169 -10.55 -8.71 -2.27
CA ALA A 169 -11.10 -9.39 -1.10
C ALA A 169 -12.49 -8.85 -0.76
N LYS A 170 -12.68 -7.52 -0.79
CA LYS A 170 -13.97 -6.86 -0.57
C LYS A 170 -15.00 -7.31 -1.62
N ASP A 171 -14.65 -7.24 -2.90
CA ASP A 171 -15.57 -7.53 -4.00
C ASP A 171 -15.93 -9.03 -4.05
N TYR A 172 -14.95 -9.91 -3.83
CA TYR A 172 -15.18 -11.34 -3.73
C TYR A 172 -16.07 -11.70 -2.53
N SER A 173 -15.79 -11.13 -1.35
CA SER A 173 -16.59 -11.37 -0.14
C SER A 173 -18.06 -10.97 -0.37
N ALA A 174 -18.29 -9.82 -1.01
CA ALA A 174 -19.64 -9.40 -1.41
C ALA A 174 -20.29 -10.40 -2.36
N LYS A 175 -19.54 -10.87 -3.37
CA LYS A 175 -20.02 -11.84 -4.38
C LYS A 175 -20.42 -13.19 -3.78
N VAL A 176 -19.66 -13.70 -2.80
CA VAL A 176 -19.95 -15.01 -2.18
C VAL A 176 -20.95 -14.93 -1.03
N GLY A 177 -21.46 -13.74 -0.71
CA GLY A 177 -22.44 -13.55 0.35
C GLY A 177 -21.84 -13.58 1.76
N ASP A 178 -20.56 -13.23 1.91
CA ASP A 178 -19.95 -13.08 3.22
C ASP A 178 -20.61 -11.96 4.03
N GLU A 179 -20.57 -12.16 5.35
CA GLU A 179 -21.07 -11.19 6.30
C GLU A 179 -20.46 -9.78 6.08
N PRO A 180 -21.26 -8.70 6.21
CA PRO A 180 -20.82 -7.34 5.90
C PRO A 180 -19.58 -6.86 6.66
N TRP A 181 -19.26 -7.45 7.82
CA TRP A 181 -18.08 -7.07 8.60
C TRP A 181 -16.76 -7.46 7.91
N ILE A 182 -16.75 -8.49 7.04
CA ILE A 182 -15.56 -8.86 6.25
C ILE A 182 -15.27 -7.80 5.20
N GLN A 183 -16.30 -7.35 4.49
CA GLN A 183 -16.20 -6.27 3.50
C GLN A 183 -15.73 -4.97 4.15
N ARG A 184 -16.25 -4.64 5.35
CA ARG A 184 -15.80 -3.49 6.14
C ARG A 184 -14.34 -3.61 6.58
N ALA A 185 -13.89 -4.80 6.98
CA ALA A 185 -12.51 -5.03 7.35
C ALA A 185 -11.56 -4.82 6.16
N ALA A 186 -11.91 -5.35 4.99
CA ALA A 186 -11.15 -5.12 3.75
C ALA A 186 -11.11 -3.62 3.40
N ALA A 187 -12.25 -2.92 3.49
CA ALA A 187 -12.30 -1.48 3.26
C ALA A 187 -11.45 -0.67 4.25
N SER A 188 -11.43 -1.05 5.53
CA SER A 188 -10.58 -0.42 6.55
C SER A 188 -9.10 -0.62 6.24
N MET A 189 -8.70 -1.84 5.86
CA MET A 189 -7.33 -2.14 5.45
C MET A 189 -6.90 -1.30 4.24
N ILE A 190 -7.76 -1.18 3.21
CA ILE A 190 -7.49 -0.34 2.03
C ILE A 190 -7.29 1.12 2.45
N SER A 191 -8.16 1.63 3.34
CA SER A 191 -8.09 3.00 3.85
C SER A 191 -6.76 3.26 4.55
N ASP A 192 -6.38 2.41 5.50
CA ASP A 192 -5.15 2.59 6.27
C ASP A 192 -3.90 2.42 5.40
N ALA A 193 -3.92 1.47 4.45
CA ALA A 193 -2.84 1.31 3.47
C ALA A 193 -2.72 2.54 2.57
N SER A 194 -3.84 3.15 2.18
CA SER A 194 -3.85 4.38 1.38
C SER A 194 -3.29 5.57 2.17
N VAL A 195 -3.64 5.71 3.45
CA VAL A 195 -3.08 6.75 4.34
C VAL A 195 -1.57 6.58 4.48
N LYS A 196 -1.10 5.36 4.72
CA LYS A 196 0.33 5.06 4.81
C LYS A 196 1.04 5.34 3.48
N LEU A 197 0.45 4.93 2.35
CA LEU A 197 0.97 5.15 1.01
C LEU A 197 1.15 6.64 0.71
N VAL A 198 0.13 7.47 1.00
CA VAL A 198 0.19 8.93 0.86
C VAL A 198 1.24 9.55 1.79
N ALA A 199 1.37 9.03 3.01
CA ALA A 199 2.38 9.49 3.96
C ALA A 199 3.82 9.14 3.54
N LEU A 200 4.03 8.14 2.67
CA LEU A 200 5.34 7.80 2.12
C LEU A 200 5.63 8.50 0.79
N GLU A 201 4.59 8.66 -0.03
CA GLU A 201 4.68 9.25 -1.37
C GLU A 201 3.39 10.01 -1.75
N PRO A 202 3.35 11.34 -1.51
CA PRO A 202 2.17 12.17 -1.80
C PRO A 202 2.08 12.57 -3.29
N VAL A 203 2.23 11.61 -4.21
CA VAL A 203 2.25 11.86 -5.67
C VAL A 203 0.93 12.39 -6.24
N HIS A 204 -0.14 12.27 -5.47
CA HIS A 204 -1.47 12.75 -5.83
C HIS A 204 -1.62 14.27 -5.62
N GLU A 205 -0.75 14.89 -4.81
CA GLU A 205 -0.76 16.34 -4.60
C GLU A 205 -0.06 17.05 -5.76
N GLY A 206 -0.76 17.96 -6.42
CA GLY A 206 -0.20 18.62 -7.60
C GLY A 206 -1.20 19.34 -8.49
N VAL A 207 -0.71 19.68 -9.67
CA VAL A 207 -1.44 20.29 -10.77
C VAL A 207 -1.38 19.34 -11.97
N TYR A 208 -2.55 19.11 -12.57
CA TYR A 208 -2.72 18.28 -13.74
C TYR A 208 -3.34 19.12 -14.86
N GLU A 209 -2.88 18.90 -16.09
CA GLU A 209 -3.47 19.44 -17.31
C GLU A 209 -4.39 18.38 -17.92
N VAL A 210 -5.61 18.77 -18.24
CA VAL A 210 -6.66 17.84 -18.70
C VAL A 210 -7.37 18.37 -19.92
N THR A 211 -7.84 17.43 -20.72
CA THR A 211 -8.79 17.65 -21.80
C THR A 211 -10.09 16.94 -21.46
N MET A 212 -11.21 17.62 -21.70
CA MET A 212 -12.54 17.04 -21.56
C MET A 212 -12.96 16.37 -22.87
N ASP A 213 -13.66 15.24 -22.76
CA ASP A 213 -14.39 14.68 -23.89
C ASP A 213 -15.64 15.54 -24.10
N ILE A 214 -15.62 16.39 -25.14
CA ILE A 214 -16.69 17.35 -25.38
C ILE A 214 -17.84 16.63 -26.09
N GLU A 215 -18.88 16.26 -25.34
CA GLU A 215 -20.24 16.16 -25.88
C GLU A 215 -21.14 17.16 -25.13
N GLY A 216 -21.99 17.87 -25.88
CA GLY A 216 -22.45 19.23 -25.58
C GLY A 216 -22.92 19.51 -24.16
N THR A 217 -22.37 20.52 -23.50
CA THR A 217 -22.83 20.93 -22.16
C THR A 217 -22.85 22.45 -21.95
N ARG A 218 -23.93 22.92 -21.28
CA ARG A 218 -24.09 24.27 -20.70
C ARG A 218 -23.28 24.41 -19.40
N VAL A 219 -22.06 23.88 -19.37
CA VAL A 219 -21.21 23.81 -18.17
C VAL A 219 -19.94 24.59 -18.43
N LEU A 220 -19.40 25.22 -17.39
CA LEU A 220 -18.08 25.83 -17.46
C LEU A 220 -17.04 24.71 -17.64
N GLY A 221 -16.43 24.62 -18.82
CA GLY A 221 -15.34 23.67 -19.06
C GLY A 221 -14.12 23.96 -18.18
N PHE A 222 -13.23 22.98 -18.03
CA PHE A 222 -11.98 23.08 -17.27
C PHE A 222 -10.84 22.43 -18.05
N ASP A 223 -9.64 22.93 -17.82
CA ASP A 223 -8.40 22.47 -18.47
C ASP A 223 -7.30 22.11 -17.45
N LYS A 224 -7.56 22.35 -16.16
CA LYS A 224 -6.66 21.97 -15.07
C LYS A 224 -7.40 21.33 -13.90
N ILE A 225 -6.70 20.45 -13.20
CA ILE A 225 -7.09 19.91 -11.91
C ILE A 225 -6.01 20.22 -10.90
N VAL A 226 -6.38 20.78 -9.75
CA VAL A 226 -5.48 21.04 -8.63
C VAL A 226 -5.91 20.21 -7.43
N VAL A 227 -4.99 19.42 -6.89
CA VAL A 227 -5.21 18.54 -5.75
C VAL A 227 -4.33 19.00 -4.59
N LEU A 228 -4.96 19.28 -3.44
CA LEU A 228 -4.30 19.74 -2.21
C LEU A 228 -4.65 18.83 -1.04
N ASP A 229 -3.66 18.32 -0.29
CA ASP A 229 -3.86 17.71 1.03
C ASP A 229 -3.34 18.67 2.12
N SER A 230 -4.15 19.02 3.12
CA SER A 230 -3.74 19.81 4.27
C SER A 230 -3.80 19.02 5.59
N THR A 231 -2.70 18.42 6.06
CA THR A 231 -2.50 17.87 7.43
C THR A 231 -3.48 16.81 8.00
N SER A 232 -4.69 16.61 7.48
CA SER A 232 -5.73 15.75 8.07
C SER A 232 -6.25 14.69 7.08
N SER A 233 -6.77 13.58 7.61
CA SER A 233 -7.41 12.49 6.86
C SER A 233 -8.71 12.90 6.13
N LYS A 234 -9.18 14.15 6.29
CA LYS A 234 -10.38 14.68 5.65
C LYS A 234 -10.13 16.01 4.91
N ASN A 235 -8.89 16.33 4.60
CA ASN A 235 -8.52 17.65 4.09
C ASN A 235 -8.03 17.63 2.64
N LEU A 236 -8.30 16.56 1.90
CA LEU A 236 -8.06 16.53 0.47
C LEU A 236 -9.09 17.41 -0.23
N THR A 237 -8.63 18.42 -0.94
CA THR A 237 -9.46 19.25 -1.81
C THR A 237 -9.05 19.06 -3.26
N VAL A 238 -10.06 19.04 -4.13
CA VAL A 238 -9.87 18.90 -5.59
C VAL A 238 -10.62 20.01 -6.29
N HIS A 239 -9.91 20.75 -7.13
CA HIS A 239 -10.43 21.90 -7.86
C HIS A 239 -10.25 21.70 -9.36
N PHE A 240 -11.34 21.78 -10.11
CA PHE A 240 -11.37 21.76 -11.56
C PHE A 240 -11.43 23.20 -12.06
N ILE A 241 -10.43 23.64 -12.80
CA ILE A 241 -10.19 25.06 -13.11
C ILE A 241 -10.21 25.28 -14.62
N ASN A 242 -10.93 26.31 -15.04
CA ASN A 242 -10.77 26.94 -16.34
C ASN A 242 -9.66 27.98 -16.25
N SER A 243 -8.46 27.65 -16.70
CA SER A 243 -7.31 28.54 -16.56
C SER A 243 -7.34 29.71 -17.55
N LYS A 244 -8.15 29.65 -18.62
CA LYS A 244 -8.28 30.74 -19.60
C LYS A 244 -9.00 31.95 -19.01
N ILE A 245 -9.94 31.72 -18.09
CA ILE A 245 -10.72 32.78 -17.43
C ILE A 245 -10.52 32.83 -15.91
N ASN A 246 -9.58 32.04 -15.36
CA ASN A 246 -9.28 31.94 -13.93
C ASN A 246 -10.52 31.70 -13.06
N ARG A 247 -11.33 30.71 -13.43
CA ARG A 247 -12.52 30.31 -12.66
C ARG A 247 -12.53 28.82 -12.36
N THR A 248 -12.91 28.49 -11.12
CA THR A 248 -13.18 27.11 -10.70
C THR A 248 -14.53 26.66 -11.25
N ALA A 249 -14.53 25.60 -12.06
CA ALA A 249 -15.74 24.95 -12.56
C ALA A 249 -16.38 24.07 -11.48
N PHE A 250 -15.55 23.30 -10.77
CA PHE A 250 -15.97 22.43 -9.68
C PHE A 250 -14.95 22.45 -8.56
N SER A 251 -15.43 22.38 -7.32
CA SER A 251 -14.59 22.25 -6.14
C SER A 251 -15.21 21.23 -5.21
N PHE A 252 -14.37 20.33 -4.73
CA PHE A 252 -14.76 19.27 -3.82
C PHE A 252 -13.85 19.35 -2.59
N HIS A 253 -14.47 19.59 -1.45
CA HIS A 253 -13.83 19.53 -0.15
C HIS A 253 -14.08 18.15 0.46
N HIS A 254 -13.12 17.66 1.25
CA HIS A 254 -13.20 16.33 1.86
C HIS A 254 -13.27 15.18 0.85
N ALA A 255 -12.53 15.31 -0.25
CA ALA A 255 -12.34 14.20 -1.18
C ALA A 255 -11.67 13.01 -0.47
N THR A 256 -11.98 11.80 -0.94
CA THR A 256 -11.42 10.56 -0.41
C THR A 256 -10.41 10.02 -1.40
N ILE A 257 -9.26 9.56 -0.90
CA ILE A 257 -8.25 8.84 -1.69
C ILE A 257 -8.21 7.37 -1.27
N LEU A 258 -8.33 6.47 -2.24
CA LEU A 258 -8.19 5.02 -2.06
C LEU A 258 -7.25 4.49 -3.14
N GLY A 259 -6.04 4.12 -2.76
CA GLY A 259 -4.97 3.70 -3.67
C GLY A 259 -4.61 4.78 -4.70
N ASN A 260 -5.06 4.53 -5.94
CA ASN A 260 -4.80 5.35 -7.11
C ASN A 260 -6.04 6.10 -7.59
N SER A 261 -7.10 6.12 -6.79
CA SER A 261 -8.35 6.80 -7.11
C SER A 261 -8.69 7.86 -6.06
N ILE A 262 -9.16 9.01 -6.52
CA ILE A 262 -9.69 10.10 -5.72
C ILE A 262 -11.15 10.31 -6.13
N SER A 263 -12.04 10.43 -5.16
CA SER A 263 -13.45 10.73 -5.41
C SER A 263 -14.02 11.70 -4.39
N GLY A 264 -15.13 12.32 -4.74
CA GLY A 264 -15.84 13.21 -3.83
C GLY A 264 -17.18 13.64 -4.38
N ALA A 265 -18.00 14.21 -3.49
CA ALA A 265 -19.33 14.68 -3.82
C ALA A 265 -19.60 16.03 -3.16
N SER A 266 -20.37 16.86 -3.83
CA SER A 266 -20.87 18.14 -3.36
C SER A 266 -22.38 18.16 -3.55
N ILE A 267 -23.11 18.12 -2.45
CA ILE A 267 -24.58 18.12 -2.44
C ILE A 267 -25.04 19.55 -2.18
N SER A 268 -25.83 20.10 -3.11
CA SER A 268 -26.32 21.48 -3.05
C SER A 268 -27.85 21.52 -2.98
N SER A 269 -28.37 22.39 -2.12
CA SER A 269 -29.81 22.72 -2.05
C SER A 269 -30.20 23.90 -2.96
N SER A 270 -29.22 24.65 -3.48
CA SER A 270 -29.43 25.87 -4.27
C SER A 270 -28.82 25.82 -5.68
N GLY A 271 -28.29 24.68 -6.09
CA GLY A 271 -27.63 24.45 -7.36
C GLY A 271 -27.59 22.96 -7.74
N PRO A 272 -27.00 22.60 -8.89
CA PRO A 272 -26.78 21.20 -9.22
C PRO A 272 -25.86 20.55 -8.18
N SER A 273 -26.21 19.33 -7.75
CA SER A 273 -25.26 18.52 -7.01
C SER A 273 -24.27 17.90 -8.00
N SER A 274 -23.04 17.66 -7.55
CA SER A 274 -21.98 17.08 -8.37
C SER A 274 -21.22 16.00 -7.61
N SER A 275 -20.64 15.07 -8.36
CA SER A 275 -19.65 14.13 -7.86
C SER A 275 -18.55 13.97 -8.88
N PHE A 276 -17.40 13.48 -8.45
CA PHE A 276 -16.30 13.14 -9.34
C PHE A 276 -15.62 11.85 -8.92
N SER A 277 -15.01 11.21 -9.90
CA SER A 277 -14.04 10.14 -9.71
C SER A 277 -12.86 10.40 -10.63
N LEU A 278 -11.65 10.32 -10.09
CA LEU A 278 -10.39 10.49 -10.78
C LEU A 278 -9.47 9.32 -10.44
N SER A 279 -8.87 8.71 -11.44
CA SER A 279 -7.78 7.74 -11.29
C SER A 279 -6.49 8.37 -11.77
N PHE A 280 -5.39 8.11 -11.07
CA PHE A 280 -4.06 8.59 -11.43
C PHE A 280 -3.06 7.44 -11.44
N ASP A 281 -2.24 7.40 -12.48
CA ASP A 281 -1.13 6.47 -12.59
C ASP A 281 0.12 7.11 -11.95
N ARG A 282 0.64 6.46 -10.90
CA ARG A 282 1.81 6.94 -10.16
C ARG A 282 3.12 6.85 -10.96
N ALA A 283 3.19 5.94 -11.93
CA ALA A 283 4.38 5.72 -12.74
C ALA A 283 4.44 6.71 -13.91
N THR A 284 3.32 6.94 -14.58
CA THR A 284 3.26 7.78 -15.79
C THR A 284 2.82 9.21 -15.51
N GLY A 285 2.13 9.45 -14.39
CA GLY A 285 1.49 10.74 -14.10
C GLY A 285 0.21 10.98 -14.91
N ALA A 286 -0.24 9.99 -15.70
CA ALA A 286 -1.49 10.07 -16.44
C ALA A 286 -2.69 10.08 -15.48
N ILE A 287 -3.72 10.85 -15.82
CA ILE A 287 -4.96 10.90 -15.06
C ILE A 287 -6.16 10.75 -15.99
N SER A 288 -7.23 10.17 -15.47
CA SER A 288 -8.52 10.09 -16.15
C SER A 288 -9.65 10.03 -15.14
N GLY A 289 -10.85 10.40 -15.57
CA GLY A 289 -11.99 10.40 -14.67
C GLY A 289 -13.24 10.98 -15.28
N GLU A 290 -14.22 11.19 -14.42
CA GLU A 290 -15.48 11.82 -14.77
C GLU A 290 -16.00 12.73 -13.66
N VAL A 291 -16.71 13.79 -14.06
CA VAL A 291 -17.55 14.61 -13.20
C VAL A 291 -19.00 14.38 -13.60
N GLN A 292 -19.82 13.93 -12.64
CA GLN A 292 -21.25 13.74 -12.84
C GLN A 292 -22.01 14.86 -12.14
N THR A 293 -23.02 15.44 -12.80
CA THR A 293 -23.88 16.46 -12.19
C THR A 293 -25.33 16.05 -12.29
N THR A 294 -26.19 16.62 -11.45
CA THR A 294 -27.65 16.37 -11.54
C THR A 294 -28.32 17.06 -12.74
N ARG A 295 -27.60 17.89 -13.51
CA ARG A 295 -28.16 18.68 -14.60
C ARG A 295 -27.67 18.29 -15.99
N THR A 296 -26.54 17.61 -16.08
CA THR A 296 -25.89 17.28 -17.34
C THR A 296 -25.43 15.85 -17.35
N GLU A 297 -25.14 15.35 -18.55
CA GLU A 297 -24.41 14.11 -18.73
C GLU A 297 -23.04 14.17 -18.07
N SER A 298 -22.47 12.98 -17.81
CA SER A 298 -21.15 12.83 -17.22
C SER A 298 -20.08 13.46 -18.11
N ILE A 299 -19.27 14.33 -17.53
CA ILE A 299 -18.14 14.97 -18.19
C ILE A 299 -16.92 14.08 -17.98
N ARG A 300 -16.50 13.37 -19.02
CA ARG A 300 -15.25 12.60 -18.97
C ARG A 300 -14.06 13.50 -19.26
N PHE A 301 -12.93 13.19 -18.63
CA PHE A 301 -11.68 13.90 -18.87
C PHE A 301 -10.49 12.94 -18.81
N SER A 302 -9.45 13.30 -19.52
CA SER A 302 -8.14 12.64 -19.46
C SER A 302 -7.03 13.68 -19.54
N GLY A 303 -5.86 13.34 -19.04
CA GLY A 303 -4.75 14.28 -19.04
C GLY A 303 -3.52 13.72 -18.34
N GLU A 304 -2.62 14.62 -18.02
CA GLU A 304 -1.33 14.29 -17.43
C GLU A 304 -0.90 15.29 -16.38
N ARG A 305 0.04 14.84 -15.56
CA ARG A 305 0.68 15.67 -14.56
C ARG A 305 1.43 16.83 -15.20
N LYS A 306 1.12 18.04 -14.75
CA LYS A 306 1.97 19.23 -14.95
C LYS A 306 3.03 19.35 -13.86
N PHE A 307 2.64 19.14 -12.61
CA PHE A 307 3.52 19.18 -11.45
C PHE A 307 2.96 18.33 -10.31
N THR A 308 3.80 17.56 -9.64
CA THR A 308 3.53 16.93 -8.34
C THR A 308 4.78 16.97 -7.47
N VAL A 309 4.61 16.58 -6.21
CA VAL A 309 5.72 16.37 -5.27
C VAL A 309 6.80 15.42 -5.83
N GLN A 310 6.43 14.46 -6.67
CA GLN A 310 7.38 13.51 -7.24
C GLN A 310 8.36 14.16 -8.21
N ASP A 311 7.97 15.23 -8.91
CA ASP A 311 8.85 15.96 -9.82
C ASP A 311 10.01 16.63 -9.06
N LEU A 312 9.77 16.98 -7.79
CA LEU A 312 10.86 17.44 -6.93
C LEU A 312 11.84 16.30 -6.63
N LEU A 313 11.38 15.06 -6.45
CA LEU A 313 12.22 13.90 -6.15
C LEU A 313 12.94 13.31 -7.37
N ALA A 314 12.61 13.75 -8.59
CA ALA A 314 13.20 13.22 -9.81
C ALA A 314 14.71 13.55 -9.90
N GLY A 315 15.53 12.54 -10.21
CA GLY A 315 16.96 12.72 -10.50
C GLY A 315 17.89 12.85 -9.29
N GLU A 316 17.37 12.93 -8.07
CA GLU A 316 18.19 12.99 -6.85
C GLU A 316 17.70 11.99 -5.80
N ALA A 317 18.63 11.30 -5.13
CA ALA A 317 18.28 10.41 -4.04
C ALA A 317 17.62 11.21 -2.89
N PRO A 318 16.49 10.76 -2.34
CA PRO A 318 15.85 11.44 -1.23
C PRO A 318 16.83 11.55 -0.05
N ARG A 319 16.95 12.74 0.52
CA ARG A 319 17.81 12.98 1.68
C ARG A 319 16.96 13.01 2.94
N ALA A 320 17.27 12.13 3.88
CA ALA A 320 16.63 12.16 5.19
C ALA A 320 16.96 13.47 5.91
N ILE A 321 15.94 14.10 6.50
CA ILE A 321 16.04 15.33 7.29
C ILE A 321 15.60 15.06 8.73
N SER A 322 16.18 15.82 9.65
CA SER A 322 15.83 15.87 11.07
C SER A 322 14.95 17.09 11.36
N GLU A 323 14.41 17.18 12.58
CA GLU A 323 13.60 18.34 12.98
C GLU A 323 14.40 19.65 12.99
N SER A 324 15.68 19.60 13.36
CA SER A 324 16.57 20.77 13.34
C SER A 324 16.87 21.28 11.93
N ASP A 325 16.72 20.44 10.91
CA ASP A 325 16.89 20.88 9.52
C ASP A 325 15.69 21.69 9.02
N VAL A 326 14.52 21.50 9.64
CA VAL A 326 13.22 22.06 9.22
C VAL A 326 12.84 23.30 10.02
N ILE A 327 13.02 23.26 11.34
CA ILE A 327 12.56 24.32 12.24
C ILE A 327 13.51 25.51 12.16
N GLY A 328 12.97 26.70 11.90
CA GLY A 328 13.76 27.93 11.80
C GLY A 328 13.17 28.92 10.82
N THR A 329 13.97 29.92 10.46
CA THR A 329 13.62 30.96 9.49
C THR A 329 14.51 30.86 8.26
N MET A 330 13.90 30.99 7.09
CA MET A 330 14.56 30.90 5.80
C MET A 330 14.21 32.11 4.93
N LYS A 331 15.17 32.62 4.17
CA LYS A 331 14.93 33.67 3.16
C LYS A 331 14.72 33.06 1.79
N GLY A 332 13.76 33.57 1.04
CA GLY A 332 13.42 32.97 -0.22
C GLY A 332 12.27 33.64 -0.95
N THR A 333 11.68 32.88 -1.87
CA THR A 333 10.64 33.36 -2.78
C THR A 333 9.52 32.33 -2.89
N ILE A 334 8.28 32.80 -2.85
CA ILE A 334 7.06 32.04 -3.11
C ILE A 334 6.15 32.88 -4.03
N LEU A 335 5.51 32.26 -5.03
CA LEU A 335 4.65 32.97 -6.00
C LEU A 335 5.35 34.20 -6.65
N GLY A 336 6.67 34.14 -6.82
CA GLY A 336 7.46 35.26 -7.35
C GLY A 336 7.72 36.43 -6.38
N VAL A 337 7.29 36.32 -5.12
CA VAL A 337 7.47 37.36 -4.08
C VAL A 337 8.58 36.94 -3.10
N GLU A 338 9.57 37.81 -2.91
CA GLU A 338 10.65 37.61 -1.92
C GLU A 338 10.15 37.83 -0.48
N GLY A 339 10.67 37.06 0.47
CA GLY A 339 10.35 37.18 1.88
C GLY A 339 11.01 36.15 2.78
N GLU A 340 10.47 36.00 3.98
CA GLU A 340 10.94 35.08 5.01
C GLU A 340 9.88 34.03 5.35
N LEU A 341 10.26 32.76 5.34
CA LEU A 341 9.45 31.62 5.77
C LEU A 341 9.94 31.14 7.14
N SER A 342 9.07 31.21 8.15
CA SER A 342 9.35 30.73 9.50
C SER A 342 8.55 29.47 9.79
N ILE A 343 9.21 28.35 10.07
CA ILE A 343 8.57 27.05 10.34
C ILE A 343 8.69 26.67 11.81
N ARG A 344 7.58 26.25 12.41
CA ARG A 344 7.50 25.73 13.79
C ARG A 344 6.74 24.41 13.83
N LYS A 345 7.08 23.58 14.81
CA LYS A 345 6.38 22.32 15.09
C LYS A 345 5.35 22.53 16.20
N PHE A 346 4.12 22.06 15.99
CA PHE A 346 3.02 22.18 16.95
C PHE A 346 2.63 20.84 17.59
N SER A 347 2.76 19.73 16.85
CA SER A 347 2.53 18.37 17.36
C SER A 347 3.43 17.36 16.63
N SER A 348 3.32 16.06 16.94
CA SER A 348 4.00 15.03 16.13
C SER A 348 3.53 15.14 14.67
N SER A 349 4.47 15.19 13.72
CA SER A 349 4.25 15.29 12.27
C SER A 349 3.46 16.50 11.73
N THR A 350 3.03 17.44 12.58
CA THR A 350 2.33 18.66 12.15
C THR A 350 3.19 19.90 12.31
N TYR A 351 3.34 20.64 11.22
CA TYR A 351 4.10 21.88 11.14
C TYR A 351 3.21 23.03 10.73
N SER A 352 3.49 24.21 11.25
CA SER A 352 2.93 25.46 10.74
C SER A 352 4.08 26.35 10.28
N ALA A 353 3.82 27.09 9.21
CA ALA A 353 4.78 28.03 8.68
C ALA A 353 4.09 29.38 8.46
N SER A 354 4.82 30.47 8.65
CA SER A 354 4.36 31.81 8.27
C SER A 354 5.34 32.38 7.27
N PHE A 355 4.83 32.81 6.13
CA PHE A 355 5.59 33.57 5.13
C PHE A 355 5.23 35.05 5.25
N VAL A 356 6.24 35.90 5.35
CA VAL A 356 6.09 37.36 5.34
C VAL A 356 6.94 37.92 4.19
N SER A 357 6.34 38.66 3.27
CA SER A 357 7.08 39.29 2.17
C SER A 357 8.09 40.33 2.69
N SER A 358 9.13 40.61 1.91
CA SER A 358 10.17 41.57 2.28
C SER A 358 9.64 42.99 2.54
N ASN A 359 8.51 43.36 1.94
CA ASN A 359 7.82 44.63 2.17
C ASN A 359 6.79 44.57 3.32
N GLY A 360 6.57 43.41 3.93
CA GLY A 360 5.64 43.18 5.05
C GLY A 360 4.15 43.15 4.68
N GLU A 361 3.79 43.34 3.41
CA GLU A 361 2.39 43.46 2.98
C GLU A 361 1.67 42.12 2.80
N LEU A 362 2.41 41.05 2.45
CA LEU A 362 1.86 39.72 2.24
C LEU A 362 2.25 38.83 3.43
N VAL A 363 1.23 38.37 4.16
CA VAL A 363 1.37 37.37 5.22
C VAL A 363 0.55 36.14 4.84
N MET A 364 1.20 34.99 4.78
CA MET A 364 0.55 33.70 4.52
C MET A 364 0.88 32.70 5.62
N ASP A 365 -0.14 32.27 6.34
CA ASP A 365 -0.02 31.22 7.35
C ASP A 365 -0.39 29.87 6.75
N PHE A 366 0.54 28.94 6.84
CA PHE A 366 0.43 27.59 6.30
C PHE A 366 0.29 26.57 7.42
N GLN A 367 -0.39 25.47 7.07
CA GLN A 367 -0.40 24.22 7.81
C GLN A 367 0.13 23.12 6.89
N GLY A 368 0.94 22.22 7.42
CA GLY A 368 1.55 21.21 6.57
C GLY A 368 2.17 20.02 7.28
N LYS A 369 2.56 19.05 6.46
CA LYS A 369 3.24 17.82 6.85
C LYS A 369 4.70 17.91 6.41
N VAL A 370 5.56 17.22 7.16
CA VAL A 370 6.94 16.96 6.75
C VAL A 370 7.07 15.48 6.48
N PHE A 371 7.83 15.14 5.45
CA PHE A 371 8.16 13.79 5.03
C PHE A 371 9.67 13.58 5.26
N PRO A 372 10.10 13.24 6.49
CA PRO A 372 11.50 13.34 6.89
C PRO A 372 12.41 12.43 6.08
N LYS A 373 11.96 11.20 5.77
CA LYS A 373 12.73 10.24 4.96
C LYS A 373 12.94 10.69 3.52
N ARG A 374 12.07 11.56 3.01
CA ARG A 374 12.14 12.06 1.63
C ARG A 374 12.72 13.48 1.54
N GLY A 375 12.91 14.15 2.66
CA GLY A 375 13.37 15.52 2.68
C GLY A 375 12.34 16.52 2.13
N ILE A 376 11.04 16.27 2.29
CA ILE A 376 9.98 17.14 1.75
C ILE A 376 9.21 17.84 2.87
N ILE A 377 8.90 19.12 2.65
CA ILE A 377 7.92 19.90 3.40
C ILE A 377 6.75 20.20 2.46
N SER A 378 5.52 19.89 2.87
CA SER A 378 4.30 20.15 2.10
C SER A 378 3.36 21.02 2.94
N LEU A 379 3.17 22.27 2.52
CA LEU A 379 2.48 23.34 3.25
C LEU A 379 1.28 23.83 2.45
N THR A 380 0.14 24.04 3.10
CA THR A 380 -1.10 24.54 2.49
C THR A 380 -1.61 25.76 3.25
N HIS A 381 -1.97 26.82 2.53
CA HIS A 381 -2.61 28.03 3.05
C HIS A 381 -4.07 28.09 2.58
N ASN A 382 -5.01 28.06 3.52
CA ASN A 382 -6.45 28.24 3.30
C ASN A 382 -7.06 27.38 2.17
N ASP A 383 -6.55 26.16 1.97
CA ASP A 383 -6.90 25.26 0.85
C ASP A 383 -6.87 25.96 -0.53
N ARG A 384 -6.00 26.97 -0.67
CA ARG A 384 -5.91 27.82 -1.86
C ARG A 384 -4.52 27.87 -2.44
N VAL A 385 -3.50 27.91 -1.61
CA VAL A 385 -2.10 27.98 -2.03
C VAL A 385 -1.34 26.82 -1.41
N LYS A 386 -0.61 26.10 -2.26
CA LYS A 386 0.34 25.07 -1.85
C LYS A 386 1.76 25.61 -1.96
N LEU A 387 2.60 25.21 -1.02
CA LEU A 387 4.05 25.30 -1.09
C LEU A 387 4.62 23.92 -0.81
N VAL A 388 5.39 23.37 -1.74
CA VAL A 388 6.11 22.11 -1.55
C VAL A 388 7.59 22.40 -1.71
N LEU A 389 8.40 22.01 -0.73
CA LEU A 389 9.85 22.22 -0.70
C LEU A 389 10.56 20.89 -0.51
N ALA A 390 11.65 20.70 -1.23
CA ALA A 390 12.53 19.56 -1.10
C ALA A 390 13.94 20.01 -0.69
N TYR A 391 14.51 19.27 0.25
CA TYR A 391 15.81 19.56 0.85
C TYR A 391 16.96 19.21 -0.10
N ARG A 392 17.80 20.18 -0.43
CA ARG A 392 18.90 20.03 -1.39
C ARG A 392 20.22 20.48 -0.78
N SER A 393 21.25 19.69 -1.05
CA SER A 393 22.63 20.04 -0.68
C SER A 393 23.22 20.93 -1.76
N ALA A 394 23.77 22.08 -1.40
CA ALA A 394 24.45 22.94 -2.37
C ALA A 394 25.82 23.42 -1.86
N THR A 395 26.64 23.90 -2.79
CA THR A 395 27.97 24.46 -2.53
C THR A 395 27.95 25.63 -1.55
N SER A 396 26.85 26.37 -1.45
CA SER A 396 26.64 27.50 -0.53
C SER A 396 25.92 27.14 0.79
N GLY A 397 25.64 25.85 1.01
CA GLY A 397 24.92 25.36 2.19
C GLY A 397 23.63 24.62 1.86
N VAL A 398 22.72 24.58 2.82
CA VAL A 398 21.40 23.95 2.67
C VAL A 398 20.50 24.86 1.84
N ILE A 399 19.83 24.27 0.86
CA ILE A 399 18.86 24.95 0.02
C ILE A 399 17.57 24.12 0.00
N TRP A 400 16.44 24.80 0.18
CA TRP A 400 15.12 24.24 -0.08
C TRP A 400 14.66 24.69 -1.46
N LYS A 401 14.48 23.73 -2.37
CA LYS A 401 13.95 24.00 -3.72
C LYS A 401 12.59 23.36 -3.88
N GLY A 402 11.69 24.02 -4.59
CA GLY A 402 10.34 23.52 -4.71
C GLY A 402 9.48 24.32 -5.66
N ALA A 403 8.17 24.23 -5.42
CA ALA A 403 7.19 24.99 -6.17
C ALA A 403 6.03 25.40 -5.27
N SER A 404 5.32 26.43 -5.74
CA SER A 404 4.06 26.89 -5.18
C SER A 404 3.01 26.94 -6.28
N PHE A 405 1.78 26.60 -5.93
CA PHE A 405 0.67 26.59 -6.88
C PHE A 405 -0.65 26.91 -6.21
N SER A 406 -1.64 27.37 -6.98
CA SER A 406 -2.92 27.82 -6.43
C SER A 406 -4.14 27.21 -7.09
N THR A 407 -5.25 27.17 -6.36
CA THR A 407 -6.57 26.75 -6.86
C THR A 407 -7.28 27.81 -7.70
N LEU A 408 -6.68 28.99 -7.86
CA LEU A 408 -7.25 30.08 -8.65
C LEU A 408 -7.02 29.87 -10.15
N ASN A 409 -5.78 29.52 -10.53
CA ASN A 409 -5.36 29.43 -11.93
C ASN A 409 -4.57 28.15 -12.26
N GLY A 410 -4.23 27.33 -11.26
CA GLY A 410 -3.40 26.14 -11.44
C GLY A 410 -2.04 26.47 -12.07
N GLU A 411 -1.48 27.64 -11.77
CA GLU A 411 -0.13 28.01 -12.18
C GLU A 411 0.88 27.51 -11.17
N VAL A 412 2.02 27.01 -11.67
CA VAL A 412 3.10 26.45 -10.85
C VAL A 412 4.26 27.43 -10.91
N ASN A 413 4.61 27.98 -9.76
CA ASN A 413 5.69 28.96 -9.60
C ASN A 413 6.86 28.31 -8.86
N PRO A 414 8.10 28.44 -9.35
CA PRO A 414 9.26 28.00 -8.60
C PRO A 414 9.31 28.63 -7.20
N ALA A 415 9.74 27.85 -6.22
CA ALA A 415 9.97 28.31 -4.87
C ALA A 415 11.38 27.92 -4.43
N TYR A 416 12.04 28.83 -3.72
CA TYR A 416 13.41 28.65 -3.25
C TYR A 416 13.56 29.29 -1.89
N PHE A 417 14.18 28.60 -0.93
CA PHE A 417 14.49 29.12 0.39
C PHE A 417 15.88 28.68 0.85
N GLN A 418 16.58 29.57 1.54
CA GLN A 418 17.88 29.31 2.14
C GLN A 418 17.83 29.61 3.64
N THR A 419 18.34 28.67 4.44
CA THR A 419 18.38 28.82 5.90
C THR A 419 19.27 29.99 6.29
N LEU A 420 18.80 30.84 7.20
CA LEU A 420 19.63 31.89 7.77
C LEU A 420 20.64 31.24 8.71
N LYS A 421 21.92 31.55 8.51
CA LYS A 421 23.01 31.12 9.41
C LYS A 421 22.99 31.91 10.71
#